data_AF-A0A6I0FU13-F1
#
_entry.id   AF-A0A6I0FU13-F1
#
_cell.length_a   1.000
_cell.length_b   1.000
_cell.length_c   1.000
_cell.angle_alpha   90.00
_cell.angle_beta   90.00
_cell.angle_gamma   90.00
#
_symmetry.space_group_name_H-M   'P 1'
#
loop_
_entity.id
_entity.type
_entity.pdbx_description
1 polymer ?
#
loop_
_entity_poly.entity_id
_entity_poly.type
_entity_poly.pdbx_seq_one_letter_code
_entity_poly.pdbx_strand_id
1 'polypeptide(L)'
;MKKACLEKKKQLIKKSNEDREYKQLLHSLIKEKSLKLNDTSLEAFAHSKGDFFTEILKMDISEEIKVYFIMSPRGTHSFASEVTTLKDKVFVKGFKMVSNEMTLDYEFEFDSAEYDEIISDLNKKQEYISEEEQEEKNIEATGLLPCIYGNWCGPMCSGPDAPISAVDRCCMHHDQCYGEQGYFNCDCDREIIICLLPYYYMGSEWAILITEYFLLQYNINCS
;
A
#
# COMPACT_ATOMS: atom_id res chain seq x y z
N MET A 1 20.68 1.96 12.38
CA MET A 1 19.33 2.00 11.78
C MET A 1 18.77 3.41 11.47
N LYS A 2 18.59 4.33 12.44
CA LYS A 2 17.94 5.66 12.22
C LYS A 2 18.54 6.53 11.10
N LYS A 3 19.86 6.54 10.93
CA LYS A 3 20.55 7.32 9.89
C LYS A 3 20.22 6.82 8.47
N ALA A 4 20.13 5.51 8.27
CA ALA A 4 19.82 4.91 6.98
C ALA A 4 18.37 5.19 6.54
N CYS A 5 17.42 5.08 7.48
CA CYS A 5 16.02 5.46 7.26
C CYS A 5 15.89 6.95 6.88
N LEU A 6 16.62 7.83 7.57
CA LEU A 6 16.63 9.27 7.26
C LEU A 6 17.21 9.58 5.88
N GLU A 7 18.32 8.94 5.49
CA GLU A 7 18.90 9.13 4.16
C GLU A 7 17.98 8.59 3.05
N LYS A 8 17.31 7.46 3.29
CA LYS A 8 16.32 6.91 2.35
C LYS A 8 15.15 7.88 2.13
N LYS A 9 14.60 8.44 3.22
CA LYS A 9 13.57 9.47 3.15
C LYS A 9 14.01 10.68 2.33
N LYS A 10 15.22 11.21 2.58
CA LYS A 10 15.77 12.33 1.79
C LYS A 10 15.91 11.99 0.31
N GLN A 11 16.34 10.77 -0.01
CA GLN A 11 16.46 10.32 -1.40
C GLN A 11 15.09 10.26 -2.08
N LEU A 12 14.07 9.73 -1.41
CA LEU A 12 12.71 9.70 -1.95
C LEU A 12 12.15 11.09 -2.18
N ILE A 13 12.33 12.02 -1.23
CA ILE A 13 11.92 13.42 -1.38
C ILE A 13 12.62 14.06 -2.59
N LYS A 14 13.91 13.80 -2.78
CA LYS A 14 14.63 14.31 -3.95
C LYS A 14 14.02 13.79 -5.25
N LYS A 15 13.81 12.47 -5.35
CA LYS A 15 13.27 11.82 -6.54
C LYS A 15 11.84 12.26 -6.84
N SER A 16 10.98 12.38 -5.83
CA SER A 16 9.60 12.85 -6.00
C SER A 16 9.57 14.30 -6.53
N ASN A 17 10.48 15.17 -6.07
CA ASN A 17 10.59 16.54 -6.59
C ASN A 17 11.11 16.61 -8.04
N GLU A 18 11.83 15.59 -8.49
CA GLU A 18 12.28 15.47 -9.88
C GLU A 18 11.16 14.90 -10.78
N ASP A 19 10.32 14.01 -10.24
CA ASP A 19 9.24 13.32 -10.96
C ASP A 19 8.13 14.27 -11.46
N ARG A 20 7.89 14.21 -12.78
CA ARG A 20 6.95 15.11 -13.45
C ARG A 20 5.50 14.84 -13.05
N GLU A 21 5.08 13.58 -13.01
CA GLU A 21 3.69 13.23 -12.72
C GLU A 21 3.31 13.58 -11.29
N TYR A 22 4.20 13.29 -10.33
CA TYR A 22 4.02 13.66 -8.93
C TYR A 22 3.85 15.18 -8.76
N LYS A 23 4.71 15.99 -9.40
CA LYS A 23 4.58 17.45 -9.37
C LYS A 23 3.27 17.95 -9.98
N GLN A 24 2.85 17.35 -11.11
CA GLN A 24 1.60 17.72 -11.77
C GLN A 24 0.39 17.35 -10.92
N LEU A 25 0.40 16.17 -10.29
CA LEU A 25 -0.64 15.71 -9.38
C LEU A 25 -0.77 16.66 -8.19
N LEU A 26 0.34 16.98 -7.51
CA LEU A 26 0.36 17.94 -6.41
C LEU A 26 -0.20 19.30 -6.84
N HIS A 27 0.27 19.85 -7.95
CA HIS A 27 -0.18 21.15 -8.44
C HIS A 27 -1.68 21.15 -8.76
N SER A 28 -2.19 20.11 -9.42
CA SER A 28 -3.62 19.97 -9.74
C SER A 28 -4.47 19.89 -8.47
N LEU A 29 -4.08 19.07 -7.48
CA LEU A 29 -4.77 18.96 -6.19
C LEU A 29 -4.83 20.29 -5.45
N ILE A 30 -3.68 20.96 -5.28
CA ILE A 30 -3.58 22.24 -4.57
C ILE A 30 -4.50 23.28 -5.23
N LYS A 31 -4.50 23.33 -6.57
CA LYS A 31 -5.31 24.27 -7.34
C LYS A 31 -6.81 23.96 -7.23
N GLU A 32 -7.21 22.72 -7.47
CA GLU A 32 -8.62 22.34 -7.50
C GLU A 32 -9.26 22.39 -6.11
N LYS A 33 -8.54 21.95 -5.09
CA LYS A 33 -9.03 21.87 -3.71
C LYS A 33 -8.71 23.12 -2.89
N SER A 34 -8.06 24.13 -3.49
CA SER A 34 -7.69 25.40 -2.83
C SER A 34 -6.89 25.20 -1.52
N LEU A 35 -5.97 24.23 -1.51
CA LEU A 35 -5.24 23.81 -0.31
C LEU A 35 -4.13 24.80 0.06
N LYS A 36 -3.88 24.95 1.36
CA LYS A 36 -2.73 25.69 1.90
C LYS A 36 -1.72 24.70 2.48
N LEU A 37 -0.50 24.69 1.93
CA LEU A 37 0.57 23.75 2.31
C LEU A 37 1.27 24.12 3.63
N ASN A 38 0.53 24.35 4.71
CA ASN A 38 1.09 24.87 5.94
C ASN A 38 1.45 23.78 6.97
N ASP A 39 0.73 22.65 6.93
CA ASP A 39 0.87 21.53 7.88
C ASP A 39 1.11 20.20 7.15
N THR A 40 2.12 20.18 6.28
CA THR A 40 2.43 18.97 5.51
C THR A 40 3.42 18.08 6.24
N SER A 41 3.04 16.81 6.48
CA SER A 41 3.94 15.77 6.97
C SER A 41 4.39 14.85 5.83
N LEU A 42 5.64 14.39 5.93
CA LEU A 42 6.22 13.42 5.02
C LEU A 42 6.62 12.18 5.80
N GLU A 43 6.21 11.02 5.33
CA GLU A 43 6.58 9.72 5.87
C GLU A 43 7.14 8.87 4.73
N ALA A 44 8.09 7.99 5.05
CA ALA A 44 8.72 7.13 4.06
C ALA A 44 8.73 5.69 4.57
N PHE A 45 8.32 4.79 3.69
CA PHE A 45 8.21 3.36 3.94
C PHE A 45 8.96 2.63 2.84
N ALA A 46 9.67 1.57 3.18
CA ALA A 46 10.39 0.79 2.20
C ALA A 46 10.37 -0.68 2.59
N HIS A 47 10.13 -1.54 1.61
CA HIS A 47 10.24 -2.97 1.76
C HIS A 47 11.06 -3.53 0.60
N SER A 48 11.88 -4.54 0.89
CA SER A 48 12.70 -5.22 -0.12
C SER A 48 12.89 -6.68 0.25
N LYS A 49 12.71 -7.58 -0.72
CA LYS A 49 12.98 -9.02 -0.58
C LYS A 49 13.52 -9.55 -1.90
N GLY A 50 14.79 -9.94 -1.93
CA GLY A 50 15.49 -10.27 -3.18
C GLY A 50 15.51 -9.08 -4.13
N ASP A 51 15.12 -9.31 -5.39
CA ASP A 51 15.07 -8.26 -6.42
C ASP A 51 13.78 -7.42 -6.36
N PHE A 52 12.77 -7.85 -5.58
CA PHE A 52 11.55 -7.07 -5.38
C PHE A 52 11.79 -5.99 -4.33
N PHE A 53 11.37 -4.77 -4.65
CA PHE A 53 11.35 -3.66 -3.70
C PHE A 53 10.12 -2.78 -3.92
N THR A 54 9.71 -2.08 -2.88
CA THR A 54 8.73 -1.00 -2.97
C THR A 54 9.15 0.09 -1.99
N GLU A 55 9.31 1.30 -2.49
CA GLU A 55 9.66 2.48 -1.72
C GLU A 55 8.55 3.52 -1.87
N ILE A 56 7.99 3.96 -0.76
CA ILE A 56 6.81 4.81 -0.70
C ILE A 56 7.18 6.08 0.04
N LEU A 57 6.91 7.23 -0.57
CA LEU A 57 6.87 8.52 0.11
C LEU A 57 5.41 8.94 0.20
N LYS A 58 4.90 9.04 1.44
CA LYS A 58 3.58 9.54 1.75
C LYS A 58 3.70 11.00 2.17
N MET A 59 2.85 11.86 1.60
CA MET A 59 2.70 13.26 1.96
C MET A 59 1.27 13.50 2.42
N ASP A 60 1.10 13.89 3.68
CA ASP A 60 -0.18 14.40 4.15
C ASP A 60 -0.28 15.88 3.75
N ILE A 61 -1.27 16.23 2.93
CA ILE A 61 -1.49 17.60 2.47
C ILE A 61 -2.54 18.30 3.35
N SER A 62 -3.54 17.54 3.77
CA SER A 62 -4.56 17.92 4.74
C SER A 62 -4.99 16.68 5.53
N GLU A 63 -5.96 16.85 6.45
CA GLU A 63 -6.57 15.71 7.15
C GLU A 63 -7.20 14.70 6.17
N GLU A 64 -7.81 15.22 5.10
CA GLU A 64 -8.56 14.45 4.11
C GLU A 64 -7.68 13.94 2.95
N ILE A 65 -6.61 14.67 2.59
CA ILE A 65 -5.86 14.43 1.35
C ILE A 65 -4.43 13.99 1.62
N LYS A 66 -4.07 12.84 1.04
CA LYS A 66 -2.73 12.25 1.09
C LYS A 66 -2.24 11.98 -0.33
N VAL A 67 -0.93 12.12 -0.55
CA VAL A 67 -0.30 11.85 -1.85
C VAL A 67 0.85 10.89 -1.67
N TYR A 68 0.92 9.91 -2.56
CA TYR A 68 1.86 8.81 -2.52
C TYR A 68 2.74 8.87 -3.77
N PHE A 69 4.05 8.89 -3.56
CA PHE A 69 5.04 8.64 -4.60
C PHE A 69 5.64 7.26 -4.37
N ILE A 70 5.55 6.39 -5.38
CA ILE A 70 5.96 4.99 -5.28
C ILE A 70 7.08 4.73 -6.27
N MET A 71 8.08 3.99 -5.81
CA MET A 71 9.09 3.37 -6.66
C MET A 71 9.09 1.87 -6.46
N SER A 72 8.99 1.13 -7.56
CA SER A 72 9.04 -0.34 -7.58
C SER A 72 9.77 -0.81 -8.85
N PRO A 73 10.01 -2.12 -9.04
CA PRO A 73 10.52 -2.66 -10.30
C PRO A 73 9.66 -2.30 -11.52
N ARG A 74 8.39 -1.91 -11.34
CA ARG A 74 7.51 -1.43 -12.41
C ARG A 74 7.81 0.00 -12.86
N GLY A 75 8.67 0.73 -12.15
CA GLY A 75 8.98 2.13 -12.40
C GLY A 75 8.51 3.03 -11.27
N THR A 76 8.32 4.32 -11.60
CA THR A 76 7.81 5.32 -10.67
C THR A 76 6.40 5.74 -11.06
N HIS A 77 5.53 5.87 -10.07
CA HIS A 77 4.19 6.42 -10.26
C HIS A 77 3.74 7.14 -8.98
N SER A 78 2.64 7.87 -9.11
CA SER A 78 2.03 8.56 -7.99
C SER A 78 0.52 8.51 -8.05
N PHE A 79 -0.10 8.55 -6.87
CA PHE A 79 -1.54 8.70 -6.73
C PHE A 79 -1.85 9.56 -5.51
N ALA A 80 -3.07 10.07 -5.46
CA ALA A 80 -3.60 10.77 -4.30
C ALA A 80 -4.85 10.08 -3.78
N SER A 81 -5.03 10.16 -2.48
CA SER A 81 -6.20 9.71 -1.76
C SER A 81 -6.90 10.92 -1.16
N GLU A 82 -8.21 11.02 -1.36
CA GLU A 82 -9.09 11.94 -0.64
C GLU A 82 -10.11 11.10 0.14
N VAL A 83 -10.08 11.22 1.46
CA VAL A 83 -11.02 10.57 2.37
C VAL A 83 -11.90 11.64 2.99
N THR A 84 -13.20 11.59 2.71
CA THR A 84 -14.19 12.54 3.25
C THR A 84 -15.31 11.80 3.95
N THR A 85 -15.86 12.41 5.00
CA THR A 85 -17.01 11.87 5.74
C THR A 85 -18.21 12.76 5.54
N LEU A 86 -19.33 12.17 5.13
CA LEU A 86 -20.61 12.87 5.02
C LEU A 86 -21.68 12.04 5.75
N LYS A 87 -22.13 12.55 6.90
CA LYS A 87 -23.04 11.85 7.81
C LYS A 87 -22.44 10.53 8.29
N ASP A 88 -23.06 9.41 7.93
CA ASP A 88 -22.72 8.03 8.27
C ASP A 88 -21.97 7.31 7.15
N LYS A 89 -21.53 8.04 6.12
CA LYS A 89 -20.78 7.51 4.98
C LYS A 89 -19.38 8.11 4.89
N VAL A 90 -18.42 7.26 4.54
CA VAL A 90 -17.05 7.64 4.20
C VAL A 90 -16.81 7.38 2.72
N PHE A 91 -16.28 8.38 2.03
CA PHE A 91 -15.92 8.33 0.62
C PHE A 91 -14.41 8.32 0.48
N VAL A 92 -13.86 7.29 -0.18
CA VAL A 92 -12.43 7.17 -0.49
C VAL A 92 -12.26 7.33 -1.98
N LYS A 93 -11.63 8.43 -2.40
CA LYS A 93 -11.36 8.75 -3.81
C LYS A 93 -9.89 8.62 -4.12
N GLY A 94 -9.59 7.90 -5.19
CA GLY A 94 -8.27 7.78 -5.77
C GLY A 94 -8.09 8.69 -6.97
N PHE A 95 -7.00 9.45 -7.02
CA PHE A 95 -6.65 10.29 -8.17
C PHE A 95 -5.29 9.94 -8.72
N LYS A 96 -5.16 9.98 -10.05
CA LYS A 96 -3.87 9.80 -10.75
C LYS A 96 -3.78 10.71 -11.97
N MET A 97 -2.57 10.87 -12.48
CA MET A 97 -2.35 11.56 -13.75
C MET A 97 -2.58 10.61 -14.93
N VAL A 98 -3.40 11.02 -15.89
CA VAL A 98 -3.57 10.36 -17.19
C VAL A 98 -3.45 11.42 -18.27
N SER A 99 -2.52 11.25 -19.21
CA SER A 99 -2.31 12.19 -20.33
C SER A 99 -2.12 13.66 -19.90
N ASN A 100 -1.48 13.90 -18.75
CA ASN A 100 -1.29 15.21 -18.09
C ASN A 100 -2.53 15.83 -17.44
N GLU A 101 -3.62 15.09 -17.31
CA GLU A 101 -4.81 15.52 -16.57
C GLU A 101 -4.96 14.70 -15.29
N MET A 102 -5.35 15.36 -14.19
CA MET A 102 -5.71 14.66 -12.97
C MET A 102 -7.08 14.02 -13.19
N THR A 103 -7.15 12.71 -12.96
CA THR A 103 -8.34 11.90 -13.19
C THR A 103 -8.73 11.18 -11.91
N LEU A 104 -10.03 11.08 -11.65
CA LEU A 104 -10.57 10.15 -10.66
C LEU A 104 -10.34 8.73 -11.19
N ASP A 105 -9.57 7.94 -10.46
CA ASP A 105 -9.33 6.54 -10.80
C ASP A 105 -10.42 5.64 -10.22
N TYR A 106 -10.68 5.80 -8.91
CA TYR A 106 -11.71 5.04 -8.19
C TYR A 106 -12.40 5.90 -7.14
N GLU A 107 -13.65 5.54 -6.84
CA GLU A 107 -14.41 6.06 -5.71
C GLU A 107 -15.07 4.87 -5.00
N PHE A 108 -14.85 4.78 -3.69
CA PHE A 108 -15.46 3.78 -2.82
C PHE A 108 -16.30 4.48 -1.76
N GLU A 109 -17.41 3.85 -1.39
CA GLU A 109 -18.30 4.28 -0.32
C GLU A 109 -18.33 3.21 0.77
N PHE A 110 -18.19 3.63 2.02
CA PHE A 110 -18.26 2.78 3.21
C PHE A 110 -19.24 3.37 4.22
N ASP A 111 -19.86 2.53 5.03
CA ASP A 111 -20.46 2.99 6.29
C ASP A 111 -19.33 3.46 7.24
N SER A 112 -19.53 4.56 7.95
CA SER A 112 -18.49 5.11 8.84
C SER A 112 -18.02 4.11 9.90
N ALA A 113 -18.94 3.30 10.45
CA ALA A 113 -18.58 2.28 11.42
C ALA A 113 -17.73 1.15 10.81
N GLU A 114 -18.04 0.74 9.58
CA GLU A 114 -17.24 -0.25 8.83
C GLU A 114 -15.85 0.32 8.50
N TYR A 115 -15.79 1.57 8.05
CA TYR A 115 -14.53 2.25 7.74
C TYR A 115 -13.61 2.35 8.97
N ASP A 116 -14.16 2.72 10.13
CA ASP A 116 -13.40 2.82 11.38
C ASP A 116 -12.82 1.46 11.81
N GLU A 117 -13.59 0.37 11.64
CA GLU A 117 -13.11 -0.99 11.89
C GLU A 117 -11.97 -1.37 10.94
N ILE A 118 -12.16 -1.13 9.63
CA ILE A 118 -11.13 -1.39 8.61
C ILE A 118 -9.84 -0.63 8.92
N ILE A 119 -9.92 0.68 9.15
CA ILE A 119 -8.74 1.51 9.43
C ILE A 119 -8.08 1.11 10.75
N SER A 120 -8.85 0.76 11.77
CA SER A 120 -8.30 0.22 13.01
C SER A 120 -7.49 -1.04 12.75
N ASP A 121 -7.97 -1.95 11.92
CA ASP A 121 -7.27 -3.20 11.59
C ASP A 121 -6.01 -2.96 10.75
N LEU A 122 -6.07 -2.05 9.79
CA LEU A 122 -4.92 -1.68 8.95
C LEU A 122 -3.82 -0.98 9.76
N ASN A 123 -4.20 -0.20 10.78
CA ASN A 123 -3.27 0.52 11.65
C ASN A 123 -2.76 -0.30 12.83
N LYS A 124 -3.24 -1.53 13.05
CA LYS A 124 -2.61 -2.45 14.00
C LYS A 124 -1.19 -2.69 13.48
N LYS A 125 -0.21 -1.99 14.08
CA LYS A 125 1.20 -2.28 13.87
C LYS A 125 1.40 -3.74 14.21
N GLN A 126 1.60 -4.56 13.18
CA GLN A 126 2.23 -5.85 13.38
C GLN A 126 3.60 -5.50 13.95
N GLU A 127 3.85 -5.85 15.22
CA GLU A 127 5.18 -5.73 15.82
C GLU A 127 6.13 -6.57 14.96
N TYR A 128 6.76 -5.92 13.98
CA TYR A 128 7.91 -6.46 13.30
C TYR A 128 9.01 -6.55 14.36
N ILE A 129 9.23 -7.75 14.87
CA ILE A 129 10.40 -8.03 15.72
C ILE A 129 11.62 -7.71 14.85
N SER A 130 12.42 -6.75 15.29
CA SER A 130 13.64 -6.38 14.57
C SER A 130 14.60 -7.57 14.45
N GLU A 131 15.42 -7.62 13.40
CA GLU A 131 16.47 -8.64 13.25
C GLU A 131 17.35 -8.76 14.51
N GLU A 132 17.59 -7.63 15.20
CA GLU A 132 18.34 -7.56 16.47
C GLU A 132 17.59 -8.19 17.66
N GLU A 133 16.25 -8.12 17.72
CA GLU A 133 15.44 -8.73 18.79
C GLU A 133 15.23 -10.25 18.63
N GLN A 134 15.42 -10.79 17.42
CA GLN A 134 15.40 -12.23 17.17
C GLN A 134 16.61 -12.93 17.79
N GLU A 135 17.76 -12.25 17.82
CA GLU A 135 19.03 -12.77 18.32
C GLU A 135 19.09 -12.78 19.85
N GLU A 136 18.47 -11.80 20.53
CA GLU A 136 18.41 -11.75 22.00
C GLU A 136 17.44 -12.76 22.64
N LYS A 137 16.37 -13.15 21.93
CA LYS A 137 15.31 -14.01 22.50
C LYS A 137 15.58 -15.51 22.43
N ASN A 138 16.71 -15.96 21.86
CA ASN A 138 17.04 -17.40 21.66
C ASN A 138 15.84 -18.20 21.15
N ILE A 139 15.06 -17.62 20.24
CA ILE A 139 14.03 -18.36 19.52
C ILE A 139 14.80 -19.29 18.60
N GLU A 140 14.84 -20.59 18.93
CA GLU A 140 15.29 -21.62 17.99
C GLU A 140 14.60 -21.33 16.66
N ALA A 141 15.40 -20.94 15.67
CA ALA A 141 14.93 -20.63 14.33
C ALA A 141 14.41 -21.91 13.65
N THR A 142 13.23 -22.39 14.05
CA THR A 142 12.28 -22.88 13.07
C THR A 142 11.92 -21.67 12.23
N GLY A 143 12.21 -21.68 10.93
CA GLY A 143 12.07 -20.53 10.02
C GLY A 143 10.65 -19.96 9.94
N LEU A 144 10.26 -19.18 10.95
CA LEU A 144 8.87 -18.84 11.28
C LEU A 144 8.66 -17.32 11.30
N LEU A 145 9.09 -16.63 10.25
CA LEU A 145 8.36 -15.45 9.79
C LEU A 145 8.14 -15.55 8.28
N PRO A 146 7.18 -16.40 7.85
CA PRO A 146 6.89 -16.59 6.42
C PRO A 146 6.09 -15.42 5.83
N CYS A 147 5.31 -14.71 6.64
CA CYS A 147 4.31 -13.75 6.14
C CYS A 147 4.87 -12.34 6.01
N ILE A 148 4.50 -11.70 4.91
CA ILE A 148 4.70 -10.27 4.66
C ILE A 148 3.73 -9.47 5.55
N TYR A 149 2.49 -9.96 5.69
CA TYR A 149 1.47 -9.33 6.52
C TYR A 149 0.42 -10.35 6.96
N GLY A 150 -0.04 -10.25 8.20
CA GLY A 150 -1.10 -11.12 8.74
C GLY A 150 -0.76 -12.62 8.68
N ASN A 151 -1.79 -13.43 8.46
CA ASN A 151 -1.72 -14.91 8.45
C ASN A 151 -1.72 -15.51 7.03
N TRP A 152 -1.99 -14.69 6.01
CA TRP A 152 -2.21 -15.14 4.64
C TRP A 152 -1.38 -14.39 3.61
N CYS A 153 -0.93 -13.16 3.87
CA CYS A 153 -0.13 -12.44 2.86
C CYS A 153 1.34 -12.86 2.92
N GLY A 154 1.79 -13.71 2.00
CA GLY A 154 3.21 -13.96 1.73
C GLY A 154 3.57 -15.42 1.46
N PRO A 155 4.81 -15.70 1.03
CA PRO A 155 5.25 -17.07 0.79
C PRO A 155 5.17 -17.92 2.06
N MET A 156 4.57 -19.11 1.96
CA MET A 156 4.32 -20.03 3.09
C MET A 156 3.30 -19.52 4.12
N CYS A 157 2.43 -18.59 3.74
CA CYS A 157 1.31 -18.12 4.55
C CYS A 157 0.03 -18.45 3.85
N SER A 158 -0.77 -19.35 4.43
CA SER A 158 -2.08 -19.74 3.91
C SER A 158 -2.96 -20.29 5.05
N GLY A 159 -2.98 -19.59 6.18
CA GLY A 159 -3.68 -20.02 7.40
C GLY A 159 -2.86 -20.99 8.27
N PRO A 160 -3.49 -21.70 9.22
CA PRO A 160 -4.93 -21.93 9.36
C PRO A 160 -5.71 -20.84 10.12
N ASP A 161 -5.03 -19.88 10.72
CA ASP A 161 -5.68 -18.84 11.52
C ASP A 161 -6.52 -17.88 10.66
N ALA A 162 -7.58 -17.34 11.26
CA ALA A 162 -8.46 -16.39 10.57
C ALA A 162 -7.68 -15.14 10.09
N PRO A 163 -8.08 -14.52 8.97
CA PRO A 163 -7.45 -13.28 8.52
C PRO A 163 -7.63 -12.18 9.56
N ILE A 164 -6.57 -11.41 9.81
CA ILE A 164 -6.55 -10.40 10.88
C ILE A 164 -6.99 -9.00 10.42
N SER A 165 -7.21 -8.82 9.12
CA SER A 165 -7.72 -7.58 8.53
C SER A 165 -8.33 -7.85 7.17
N ALA A 166 -8.90 -6.79 6.58
CA ALA A 166 -9.47 -6.87 5.24
C ALA A 166 -8.42 -7.09 4.13
N VAL A 167 -7.18 -6.58 4.31
CA VAL A 167 -6.05 -6.87 3.39
C VAL A 167 -5.60 -8.33 3.52
N ASP A 168 -5.49 -8.85 4.74
CA ASP A 168 -5.13 -10.26 4.98
C ASP A 168 -6.20 -11.20 4.41
N ARG A 169 -7.47 -10.79 4.48
CA ARG A 169 -8.60 -11.50 3.86
C ARG A 169 -8.48 -11.54 2.33
N CYS A 170 -7.98 -10.51 1.67
CA CYS A 170 -7.72 -10.56 0.22
C CYS A 170 -6.67 -11.64 -0.12
N CYS A 171 -5.60 -11.73 0.68
CA CYS A 171 -4.59 -12.77 0.51
C CYS A 171 -5.15 -14.17 0.76
N MET A 172 -6.02 -14.34 1.75
CA MET A 172 -6.72 -15.61 1.99
C MET A 172 -7.48 -16.10 0.75
N HIS A 173 -8.24 -15.22 0.09
CA HIS A 173 -8.98 -15.58 -1.12
C HIS A 173 -8.03 -15.90 -2.28
N HIS A 174 -6.92 -15.17 -2.40
CA HIS A 174 -5.89 -15.43 -3.39
C HIS A 174 -5.25 -16.80 -3.22
N ASP A 175 -4.84 -17.16 -2.01
CA ASP A 175 -4.25 -18.46 -1.70
C ASP A 175 -5.20 -19.61 -2.00
N GLN A 176 -6.49 -19.44 -1.67
CA GLN A 176 -7.53 -20.41 -2.00
C GLN A 176 -7.68 -20.55 -3.52
N CYS A 177 -7.73 -19.44 -4.25
CA CYS A 177 -7.77 -19.44 -5.72
C CYS A 177 -6.55 -20.16 -6.32
N TYR A 178 -5.34 -19.90 -5.82
CA TYR A 178 -4.13 -20.63 -6.23
C TYR A 178 -4.17 -22.12 -5.91
N GLY A 179 -4.74 -22.49 -4.76
CA GLY A 179 -4.94 -23.89 -4.39
C GLY A 179 -5.86 -24.63 -5.38
N GLU A 180 -6.85 -23.94 -5.93
CA GLU A 180 -7.81 -24.51 -6.88
C GLU A 180 -7.34 -24.44 -8.34
N GLN A 181 -6.76 -23.31 -8.74
CA GLN A 181 -6.47 -22.98 -10.15
C GLN A 181 -5.00 -23.16 -10.53
N GLY A 182 -4.11 -23.35 -9.54
CA GLY A 182 -2.66 -23.41 -9.70
C GLY A 182 -1.96 -22.06 -9.59
N TYR A 183 -0.65 -22.11 -9.30
CA TYR A 183 0.20 -20.94 -9.17
C TYR A 183 0.30 -20.13 -10.47
N PHE A 184 0.43 -18.80 -10.32
CA PHE A 184 0.54 -17.83 -11.42
C PHE A 184 -0.69 -17.77 -12.33
N ASN A 185 -1.85 -18.22 -11.84
CA ASN A 185 -3.10 -18.07 -12.55
C ASN A 185 -3.46 -16.57 -12.65
N CYS A 186 -3.68 -16.12 -13.89
CA CYS A 186 -3.92 -14.71 -14.20
C CYS A 186 -5.22 -14.15 -13.62
N ASP A 187 -6.25 -14.98 -13.48
CA ASP A 187 -7.52 -14.55 -12.90
C ASP A 187 -7.37 -14.36 -11.39
N CYS A 188 -6.69 -15.29 -10.70
CA CYS A 188 -6.37 -15.14 -9.28
C CYS A 188 -5.52 -13.88 -9.01
N ASP A 189 -4.50 -13.62 -9.83
CA ASP A 189 -3.66 -12.41 -9.70
C ASP A 189 -4.45 -11.12 -9.95
N ARG A 190 -5.38 -11.13 -10.91
CA ARG A 190 -6.27 -10.00 -11.16
C ARG A 190 -7.23 -9.78 -10.00
N GLU A 191 -7.81 -10.85 -9.46
CA GLU A 191 -8.78 -10.79 -8.36
C GLU A 191 -8.17 -10.21 -7.09
N ILE A 192 -6.94 -10.59 -6.73
CA ILE A 192 -6.29 -10.01 -5.56
C ILE A 192 -5.98 -8.52 -5.75
N ILE A 193 -5.55 -8.10 -6.94
CA ILE A 193 -5.34 -6.68 -7.27
C ILE A 193 -6.66 -5.90 -7.05
N ILE A 194 -7.77 -6.41 -7.58
CA ILE A 194 -9.09 -5.77 -7.45
C ILE A 194 -9.54 -5.73 -5.99
N CYS A 195 -9.35 -6.83 -5.23
CA CYS A 195 -9.70 -6.89 -3.81
C CYS A 195 -8.95 -5.84 -2.99
N LEU A 196 -7.68 -5.57 -3.32
CA LEU A 196 -6.83 -4.64 -2.59
C LEU A 196 -7.07 -3.16 -2.92
N LEU A 197 -7.73 -2.83 -4.04
CA LEU A 197 -7.90 -1.46 -4.51
C LEU A 197 -8.47 -0.48 -3.46
N PRO A 198 -9.51 -0.83 -2.67
CA PRO A 198 -10.02 0.12 -1.69
C PRO A 198 -8.98 0.42 -0.61
N TYR A 199 -8.25 -0.60 -0.13
CA TYR A 199 -7.24 -0.45 0.91
C TYR A 199 -5.96 0.22 0.40
N TYR A 200 -5.63 0.03 -0.88
CA TYR A 200 -4.60 0.77 -1.60
C TYR A 200 -4.90 2.27 -1.54
N TYR A 201 -6.13 2.66 -1.89
CA TYR A 201 -6.55 4.06 -1.85
C TYR A 201 -6.83 4.60 -0.45
N MET A 202 -7.12 3.76 0.54
CA MET A 202 -7.09 4.15 1.95
C MET A 202 -5.66 4.42 2.46
N GLY A 203 -4.63 4.04 1.69
CA GLY A 203 -3.24 4.30 2.03
C GLY A 203 -2.58 3.23 2.89
N SER A 204 -3.11 2.00 2.90
CA SER A 204 -2.46 0.87 3.56
C SER A 204 -1.14 0.54 2.85
N GLU A 205 -0.03 0.65 3.58
CA GLU A 205 1.30 0.28 3.07
C GLU A 205 1.35 -1.17 2.59
N TRP A 206 0.68 -2.08 3.31
CA TRP A 206 0.57 -3.48 2.95
C TRP A 206 -0.21 -3.68 1.66
N ALA A 207 -1.37 -3.04 1.52
CA ALA A 207 -2.14 -3.10 0.28
C ALA A 207 -1.34 -2.56 -0.91
N ILE A 208 -0.62 -1.45 -0.73
CA ILE A 208 0.25 -0.88 -1.78
C ILE A 208 1.33 -1.88 -2.17
N LEU A 209 2.09 -2.40 -1.20
CA LEU A 209 3.18 -3.35 -1.44
C LEU A 209 2.70 -4.61 -2.16
N ILE A 210 1.61 -5.21 -1.68
CA ILE A 210 1.06 -6.46 -2.24
C ILE A 210 0.52 -6.20 -3.65
N THR A 211 -0.16 -5.06 -3.86
CA THR A 211 -0.64 -4.66 -5.20
C THR A 211 0.53 -4.46 -6.17
N GLU A 212 1.62 -3.80 -5.76
CA GLU A 212 2.81 -3.62 -6.61
C GLU A 212 3.44 -4.96 -7.01
N TYR A 213 3.46 -5.94 -6.09
CA TYR A 213 3.94 -7.29 -6.37
C TYR A 213 3.07 -7.98 -7.43
N PHE A 214 1.76 -8.03 -7.22
CA PHE A 214 0.87 -8.73 -8.16
C PHE A 214 0.73 -8.01 -9.49
N LEU A 215 0.82 -6.68 -9.55
CA LEU A 215 0.92 -5.96 -10.81
C LEU A 215 2.19 -6.31 -11.59
N LEU A 216 3.31 -6.54 -10.90
CA LEU A 216 4.54 -7.00 -11.55
C LEU A 216 4.40 -8.45 -12.02
N GLN A 217 3.90 -9.34 -11.16
CA GLN A 217 3.72 -10.74 -11.48
C GLN A 217 2.74 -10.96 -12.63
N TYR A 218 1.59 -10.29 -12.60
CA TYR A 218 0.61 -10.29 -13.67
C TYR A 218 1.25 -9.79 -14.98
N ASN A 219 2.03 -8.72 -14.92
CA ASN A 219 2.72 -8.21 -16.11
C ASN A 219 3.69 -9.23 -16.72
N ILE A 220 4.37 -10.05 -15.90
CA ILE A 220 5.32 -11.06 -16.36
C ILE A 220 4.61 -12.31 -16.93
N ASN A 221 3.52 -12.75 -16.29
CA ASN A 221 2.90 -14.05 -16.58
C ASN A 221 1.67 -13.97 -17.49
N CYS A 222 1.04 -12.79 -17.61
CA CYS A 222 -0.31 -12.64 -18.16
C CYS A 222 -0.43 -11.58 -19.27
N SER A 223 0.70 -10.99 -19.70
CA SER A 223 0.75 -9.95 -20.74
C SER A 223 1.26 -10.48 -22.08
#